data_AF-A0A954K575-F1
#
_entry.id   AF-A0A954K575-F1
#
_cell.length_a   1.000
_cell.length_b   1.000
_cell.length_c   1.000
_cell.angle_alpha   90.00
_cell.angle_beta   90.00
_cell.angle_gamma   90.00
#
_symmetry.space_group_name_H-M   'P 1'
#
loop_
_entity.id
_entity.type
_entity.pdbx_description
1 polymer ?
#
loop_
_entity_poly.entity_id
_entity_poly.type
_entity_poly.pdbx_seq_one_letter_code
_entity_poly.pdbx_strand_id
1 'polypeptide(L)'
;MANNTTNYINRELSWLEFNQRVLDEAHDPEIPLLERLKFLAITSSNLDEFFMVRVGGLHLLQASGNKKADPSGMTPRETLDAVSLRAHQMMVEQYKCLLEEIEPPLAAAGFQRVNPQEL
;
A
#
# COMPACT_ATOMS: atom_id res chain seq x y z
N MET A 1 23.55 8.40 27.82
CA MET A 1 22.38 9.12 27.31
C MET A 1 21.59 8.14 26.46
N ALA A 2 20.47 7.62 26.98
CA ALA A 2 19.61 6.72 26.22
C ALA A 2 18.95 7.54 25.11
N ASN A 3 19.30 7.26 23.86
CA ASN A 3 18.69 7.92 22.71
C ASN A 3 17.24 7.42 22.66
N ASN A 4 16.28 8.28 22.96
CA ASN A 4 14.88 7.92 23.08
C ASN A 4 14.32 7.63 21.67
N THR A 5 14.44 6.38 21.22
CA THR A 5 13.99 5.86 19.90
C THR A 5 12.48 5.93 19.70
N THR A 6 11.72 6.43 20.67
CA THR A 6 10.25 6.43 20.70
C THR A 6 9.58 7.59 19.94
N ASN A 7 10.33 8.53 19.37
CA ASN A 7 9.75 9.73 18.74
C ASN A 7 9.69 9.67 17.20
N TYR A 8 10.22 8.62 16.56
CA TYR A 8 10.27 8.52 15.11
C TYR A 8 9.50 7.30 14.61
N ILE A 9 8.71 7.49 13.56
CA ILE A 9 8.03 6.42 12.83
C ILE A 9 8.96 5.95 11.71
N ASN A 10 9.02 4.64 11.46
CA ASN A 10 9.78 4.10 10.33
C ASN A 10 9.30 4.74 9.01
N ARG A 11 10.25 5.18 8.19
CA ARG A 11 9.98 5.92 6.96
C ARG A 11 9.13 5.15 5.96
N GLU A 12 9.32 3.83 5.89
CA GLU A 12 8.64 2.99 4.90
C GLU A 12 7.23 2.62 5.35
N LEU A 13 7.03 2.38 6.66
CA LEU A 13 5.68 2.27 7.23
C LEU A 13 4.90 3.59 7.11
N SER A 14 5.55 4.73 7.38
CA SER A 14 4.92 6.05 7.19
C SER A 14 4.53 6.31 5.74
N TRP A 15 5.25 5.74 4.77
CA TRP A 15 4.90 5.84 3.36
C TRP A 15 3.65 4.98 3.04
N LEU A 16 3.54 3.78 3.61
CA LEU A 16 2.33 2.97 3.48
C LEU A 16 1.12 3.67 4.08
N GLU A 17 1.23 4.35 5.22
CA GLU A 17 0.11 5.14 5.77
C GLU A 17 -0.22 6.39 4.94
N PHE A 18 0.72 6.91 4.16
CA PHE A 18 0.39 7.89 3.13
C PHE A 18 -0.45 7.25 2.02
N ASN A 19 -0.02 6.10 1.50
CA ASN A 19 -0.75 5.42 0.42
C ASN A 19 -2.12 4.91 0.88
N GLN A 20 -2.26 4.57 2.17
CA GLN A 20 -3.56 4.25 2.77
C GLN A 20 -4.54 5.41 2.65
N ARG A 21 -4.10 6.64 2.91
CA ARG A 21 -4.98 7.80 2.75
C ARG A 21 -5.43 8.00 1.30
N VAL A 22 -4.62 7.57 0.33
CA VAL A 22 -5.04 7.56 -1.08
C VAL A 22 -6.09 6.47 -1.34
N LEU A 23 -5.97 5.32 -0.69
CA LEU A 23 -6.98 4.26 -0.72
C LEU A 23 -8.29 4.69 -0.04
N ASP A 24 -8.21 5.46 1.04
CA ASP A 24 -9.39 5.95 1.76
C ASP A 24 -10.27 6.84 0.85
N GLU A 25 -9.70 7.59 -0.10
CA GLU A 25 -10.45 8.32 -1.13
C GLU A 25 -11.24 7.38 -2.07
N ALA A 26 -10.80 6.13 -2.26
CA ALA A 26 -11.57 5.14 -3.01
C ALA A 26 -12.77 4.59 -2.21
N HIS A 27 -12.71 4.66 -0.88
CA HIS A 27 -13.80 4.25 0.02
C HIS A 27 -14.84 5.36 0.26
N ASP A 28 -14.51 6.63 -0.01
CA ASP A 28 -15.43 7.74 0.23
C ASP A 28 -16.64 7.73 -0.74
N PRO A 29 -17.88 7.51 -0.25
CA PRO A 29 -19.07 7.50 -1.10
C PRO A 29 -19.46 8.89 -1.65
N GLU A 30 -18.93 9.98 -1.10
CA GLU A 30 -19.17 11.34 -1.59
C GLU A 30 -18.36 11.63 -2.87
N ILE A 31 -17.32 10.83 -3.15
CA ILE A 31 -16.51 10.94 -4.37
C ILE A 31 -17.20 10.20 -5.52
N PRO A 32 -17.27 10.79 -6.73
CA PRO A 32 -17.89 10.13 -7.88
C PRO A 32 -17.25 8.76 -8.18
N LEU A 33 -18.08 7.78 -8.53
CA LEU A 33 -17.66 6.36 -8.68
C LEU A 33 -16.40 6.16 -9.54
N LEU A 34 -16.29 6.84 -10.67
CA LEU A 34 -15.12 6.71 -11.54
C LEU A 34 -13.87 7.40 -10.97
N GLU A 35 -14.02 8.45 -10.16
CA GLU A 35 -12.90 9.06 -9.44
C GLU A 35 -12.42 8.14 -8.31
N ARG A 36 -13.33 7.46 -7.61
CA ARG A 36 -12.98 6.41 -6.63
C ARG A 36 -12.19 5.27 -7.29
N LEU A 37 -12.62 4.81 -8.47
CA LEU A 37 -11.88 3.82 -9.25
C LEU A 37 -10.47 4.32 -9.64
N LYS A 38 -10.32 5.61 -9.96
CA LYS A 38 -8.99 6.20 -10.23
C LYS A 38 -8.14 6.22 -8.97
N PHE A 39 -8.66 6.60 -7.81
CA PHE A 39 -7.90 6.56 -6.55
C PHE A 39 -7.42 5.14 -6.20
N LEU A 40 -8.26 4.14 -6.45
CA LEU A 40 -7.87 2.74 -6.31
C LEU A 40 -6.72 2.37 -7.27
N ALA A 41 -6.79 2.78 -8.53
CA ALA A 41 -5.71 2.56 -9.50
C ALA A 41 -4.41 3.30 -9.13
N ILE A 42 -4.51 4.54 -8.63
CA ILE A 42 -3.38 5.33 -8.13
C ILE A 42 -2.73 4.63 -6.94
N THR A 43 -3.52 4.13 -6.00
CA THR A 43 -3.03 3.37 -4.83
C THR A 43 -2.19 2.18 -5.27
N SER A 44 -2.66 1.41 -6.26
CA SER A 44 -1.93 0.27 -6.81
C SER A 44 -0.63 0.70 -7.50
N SER A 45 -0.67 1.74 -8.35
CA SER A 45 0.52 2.23 -9.07
C SER A 45 1.58 2.78 -8.11
N ASN A 46 1.17 3.50 -7.07
CA ASN A 46 2.06 3.95 -6.02
C ASN A 46 2.72 2.76 -5.30
N LEU A 47 1.93 1.72 -4.99
CA LEU A 47 2.44 0.53 -4.32
C LEU A 47 3.50 -0.18 -5.18
N ASP A 48 3.28 -0.29 -6.49
CA ASP A 48 4.27 -0.83 -7.43
C ASP A 48 5.59 -0.04 -7.40
N GLU A 49 5.52 1.29 -7.46
CA GLU A 49 6.71 2.15 -7.36
C GLU A 49 7.44 1.97 -6.02
N PHE A 50 6.68 1.88 -4.91
CA PHE A 50 7.24 1.64 -3.60
C PHE A 50 8.00 0.31 -3.51
N PHE A 51 7.46 -0.76 -4.10
CA PHE A 51 8.15 -2.05 -4.13
C PHE A 51 9.40 -2.01 -5.01
N MET A 52 9.31 -1.41 -6.20
CA MET A 52 10.44 -1.32 -7.12
C MET A 52 11.61 -0.52 -6.54
N VAL A 53 11.33 0.61 -5.89
CA VAL A 53 12.38 1.53 -5.40
C VAL A 53 12.73 1.25 -3.95
N ARG A 54 11.75 1.31 -3.05
CA ARG A 54 12.01 1.34 -1.60
C ARG A 54 12.27 -0.05 -1.03
N VAL A 55 11.41 -1.02 -1.35
CA VAL A 55 11.59 -2.40 -0.90
C VAL A 55 12.82 -3.03 -1.56
N GLY A 56 13.06 -2.73 -2.84
CA GLY A 56 14.31 -3.08 -3.53
C GLY A 56 15.56 -2.57 -2.79
N GLY A 57 15.57 -1.31 -2.37
CA GLY A 57 16.66 -0.73 -1.57
C GLY A 57 16.85 -1.41 -0.21
N LEU A 58 15.77 -1.74 0.50
CA LEU A 58 15.84 -2.48 1.77
C LEU A 58 16.41 -3.89 1.59
N HIS A 59 16.06 -4.59 0.52
CA HIS A 59 16.63 -5.90 0.22
C HIS A 59 18.13 -5.83 -0.07
N LEU A 60 18.62 -4.79 -0.77
CA LEU A 60 20.05 -4.59 -0.98
C LEU A 60 20.80 -4.36 0.35
N LEU A 61 20.23 -3.54 1.24
CA LEU A 61 20.80 -3.32 2.58
C LEU A 61 20.83 -4.62 3.39
N GLN A 62 19.74 -5.38 3.39
CA GLN A 62 19.68 -6.68 4.07
C GLN A 62 20.72 -7.66 3.50
N ALA A 63 20.84 -7.76 2.17
CA ALA A 63 21.78 -8.65 1.50
C ALA A 63 23.24 -8.28 1.78
N SER A 64 23.53 -7.00 2.01
CA SER A 64 24.86 -6.53 2.44
C SER A 64 25.22 -6.90 3.90
N GLY A 65 24.28 -7.52 4.62
CA GLY A 65 24.44 -7.86 6.04
C GLY A 65 24.26 -6.68 6.98
N ASN A 66 23.67 -5.58 6.51
CA ASN A 66 23.45 -4.40 7.34
C ASN A 66 22.43 -4.68 8.44
N LYS A 67 22.86 -4.54 9.70
CA LYS A 67 22.04 -4.70 10.91
C LYS A 67 21.85 -3.41 11.69
N LYS A 68 22.26 -2.27 11.11
CA LYS A 68 22.12 -0.97 11.76
C LYS A 68 20.64 -0.58 11.75
N ALA A 69 20.10 -0.35 12.95
CA ALA A 69 18.77 0.22 13.09
C ALA A 69 18.71 1.65 12.57
N ASP A 70 17.58 2.01 11.97
CA ASP A 70 17.26 3.38 11.60
C ASP A 70 16.87 4.23 12.85
N PRO A 71 16.53 5.52 12.70
CA PRO A 71 16.10 6.35 13.84
C PRO A 71 14.81 5.88 14.54
N SER A 72 13.99 5.05 13.91
CA SER A 72 12.83 4.39 14.54
C SER A 72 13.19 3.16 15.35
N GLY A 73 14.46 2.71 15.29
CA GLY A 73 14.96 1.54 15.98
C GLY A 73 14.82 0.24 15.20
N MET A 74 14.34 0.27 13.96
CA MET A 74 14.13 -0.92 13.14
C MET A 74 15.35 -1.22 12.26
N THR A 75 15.77 -2.49 12.23
CA THR A 75 16.75 -2.99 11.25
C THR A 75 16.11 -3.14 9.87
N PRO A 76 16.91 -3.28 8.78
CA PRO A 76 16.37 -3.53 7.45
C PRO A 76 15.50 -4.79 7.39
N ARG A 77 15.86 -5.85 8.12
CA ARG A 77 15.07 -7.09 8.19
C ARG A 77 13.72 -6.86 8.85
N GLU A 78 13.69 -6.23 10.02
CA GLU A 78 12.45 -5.93 10.74
C GLU A 78 11.56 -4.99 9.94
N THR A 79 12.16 -4.03 9.22
CA THR A 79 11.41 -3.13 8.33
C THR A 79 10.76 -3.91 7.19
N LEU A 80 11.48 -4.82 6.54
CA LEU A 80 10.93 -5.67 5.47
C LEU A 80 9.79 -6.55 5.99
N ASP A 81 9.96 -7.17 7.15
CA ASP A 81 8.93 -8.04 7.75
C ASP A 81 7.65 -7.22 8.08
N ALA A 82 7.81 -6.01 8.64
CA ALA A 82 6.69 -5.12 8.95
C ALA A 82 6.01 -4.53 7.70
N VAL A 83 6.79 -4.10 6.70
CA VAL A 83 6.29 -3.62 5.41
C VAL A 83 5.50 -4.71 4.71
N SER A 84 6.01 -5.96 4.71
CA SER A 84 5.31 -7.11 4.13
C SER A 84 3.94 -7.30 4.79
N LEU A 85 3.88 -7.34 6.13
CA LEU A 85 2.62 -7.49 6.85
C LEU A 85 1.61 -6.39 6.49
N ARG A 86 2.04 -5.13 6.54
CA ARG A 86 1.17 -3.98 6.28
C ARG A 86 0.71 -3.90 4.82
N ALA A 87 1.58 -4.22 3.87
CA ALA A 87 1.24 -4.23 2.45
C ALA A 87 0.20 -5.31 2.11
N HIS A 88 0.29 -6.51 2.71
CA HIS A 88 -0.74 -7.54 2.55
C HIS A 88 -2.10 -7.09 3.07
N GLN A 89 -2.14 -6.41 4.22
CA GLN A 89 -3.38 -5.83 4.75
C GLN A 89 -3.99 -4.81 3.78
N MET A 90 -3.16 -3.89 3.26
CA MET A 90 -3.59 -2.89 2.26
C MET A 90 -4.11 -3.54 0.97
N MET A 91 -3.49 -4.62 0.49
CA MET A 91 -4.02 -5.33 -0.69
C MET A 91 -5.39 -5.94 -0.42
N VAL A 92 -5.61 -6.54 0.75
CA VAL A 92 -6.92 -7.08 1.12
C VAL A 92 -7.97 -5.97 1.12
N GLU A 93 -7.66 -4.79 1.63
CA GLU A 93 -8.54 -3.62 1.62
C GLU A 93 -8.83 -3.14 0.18
N GLN A 94 -7.81 -3.05 -0.69
CA GLN A 94 -7.97 -2.70 -2.10
C GLN A 94 -8.93 -3.63 -2.84
N TYR A 95 -8.78 -4.95 -2.66
CA TYR A 95 -9.67 -5.92 -3.30
C TYR A 95 -11.09 -5.86 -2.75
N LYS A 96 -11.26 -5.61 -1.45
CA LYS A 96 -12.60 -5.39 -0.88
C LYS A 96 -13.24 -4.14 -1.46
N CYS A 97 -12.52 -3.02 -1.51
CA CYS A 97 -13.00 -1.79 -2.15
C CYS A 97 -13.46 -2.07 -3.60
N LEU A 98 -12.62 -2.76 -4.38
CA LEU A 98 -12.95 -3.09 -5.77
C LEU A 98 -14.22 -3.93 -5.87
N LEU A 99 -14.25 -5.08 -5.21
CA LEU A 99 -15.25 -6.12 -5.42
C LEU A 99 -16.58 -5.81 -4.73
N GLU A 100 -16.55 -5.16 -3.58
CA GLU A 100 -17.73 -4.94 -2.74
C GLU A 100 -18.32 -3.53 -2.89
N GLU A 101 -17.51 -2.53 -3.26
CA GLU A 101 -17.96 -1.12 -3.30
C GLU A 101 -17.94 -0.49 -4.69
N ILE A 102 -17.02 -0.90 -5.58
CA ILE A 102 -16.84 -0.26 -6.89
C ILE A 102 -17.49 -1.06 -8.02
N GLU A 103 -17.23 -2.37 -8.10
CA GLU A 103 -17.77 -3.23 -9.16
C GLU A 103 -19.31 -3.31 -9.15
N PRO A 104 -20.00 -3.43 -7.99
CA PRO A 104 -21.47 -3.52 -7.99
C PRO A 104 -22.19 -2.30 -8.60
N PRO A 105 -21.88 -1.04 -8.21
CA PRO A 105 -22.52 0.11 -8.84
C PRO A 105 -22.06 0.33 -10.29
N LEU A 106 -20.84 -0.06 -10.68
CA LEU A 106 -20.41 -0.06 -12.08
C LEU A 106 -21.27 -1.02 -12.91
N ALA A 107 -21.51 -2.23 -12.41
CA ALA A 107 -22.37 -3.22 -13.07
C ALA A 107 -23.81 -2.71 -13.21
N ALA A 108 -24.35 -2.04 -12.19
CA ALA A 108 -25.66 -1.39 -12.26
C ALA A 108 -25.72 -0.28 -13.32
N ALA A 109 -24.60 0.39 -13.59
CA ALA A 109 -24.45 1.38 -14.65
C ALA A 109 -24.12 0.77 -16.03
N GLY A 110 -24.06 -0.56 -16.15
CA GLY A 110 -23.80 -1.28 -17.41
C GLY A 110 -22.32 -1.54 -17.72
N PHE A 111 -21.41 -1.33 -16.76
CA PHE A 111 -19.99 -1.63 -16.89
C PHE A 111 -19.62 -2.89 -16.13
N GLN A 112 -19.03 -3.88 -16.82
CA GLN A 112 -18.57 -5.11 -16.18
C GLN A 112 -17.10 -5.38 -16.53
N ARG A 113 -16.32 -5.76 -15.52
CA ARG A 113 -15.00 -6.34 -15.72
C ARG A 113 -15.19 -7.79 -16.17
N VAL A 114 -14.62 -8.12 -17.33
CA VAL A 114 -14.63 -9.48 -17.88
C VAL A 114 -13.23 -10.06 -17.86
N ASN A 115 -13.13 -11.37 -17.67
CA ASN A 115 -11.87 -12.07 -17.85
C ASN A 115 -11.60 -12.28 -19.35
N PRO A 116 -10.33 -12.28 -19.79
CA PRO A 116 -10.00 -12.55 -21.20
C PRO A 116 -10.53 -13.89 -21.72
N GLN A 117 -10.78 -14.87 -20.84
CA GLN A 117 -11.37 -16.16 -21.20
C GLN A 117 -12.90 -16.11 -21.43
N GLU A 118 -13.54 -14.99 -21.07
CA GLU A 118 -14.99 -14.76 -21.22
C GLU A 118 -15.31 -13.92 -22.48
N LEU A 119 -14.29 -13.53 -23.25
CA LEU A 119 -14.37 -12.83 -24.55
C LEU A 119 -14.44 -13.83 -25.72
#